data_AF-A0A3N7GZD5-F1
#
_entry.id   AF-A0A3N7GZD5-F1
#
_cell.length_a   1.000
_cell.length_b   1.000
_cell.length_c   1.000
_cell.angle_alpha   90.00
_cell.angle_beta   90.00
_cell.angle_gamma   90.00
#
_symmetry.space_group_name_H-M   'P 1'
#
loop_
_entity.id
_entity.type
_entity.pdbx_description
1 polymer ?
#
loop_
_entity_poly.entity_id
_entity_poly.type
_entity_poly.pdbx_seq_one_letter_code
_entity_poly.pdbx_strand_id
1 'polypeptide(L)' 'MASPLRQIARSARTRILGSMLLAAAIAAAHDGRAYARNPSGQGARVALSLPVEPDEEVPEAAHPGR' A
#
# COMPACT_ATOMS: atom_id res chain seq x y z
N MET A 1 -8.45 34.30 12.51
CA MET A 1 -7.22 33.62 12.06
C MET A 1 -7.30 32.14 12.42
N ALA A 2 -7.18 31.23 11.46
CA ALA A 2 -7.23 29.79 11.75
C ALA A 2 -5.97 29.38 12.56
N SER A 3 -6.16 28.68 13.67
CA SER A 3 -5.04 28.19 14.50
C SER A 3 -4.09 27.33 13.66
N PRO A 4 -2.76 27.56 13.70
CA PRO A 4 -1.78 26.84 12.88
C PRO A 4 -1.84 25.32 13.07
N LEU A 5 -2.24 24.84 14.25
CA LEU A 5 -2.44 23.43 14.55
C LEU A 5 -3.55 22.79 13.69
N ARG A 6 -4.61 23.53 13.36
CA ARG A 6 -5.71 23.05 12.51
C ARG A 6 -5.28 22.90 11.05
N GLN A 7 -4.36 23.74 10.59
CA GLN A 7 -3.83 23.69 9.24
C GLN A 7 -2.87 22.51 9.05
N ILE A 8 -2.02 22.25 10.05
CA ILE A 8 -1.12 21.09 10.08
C ILE A 8 -1.92 19.78 10.13
N ALA A 9 -2.94 19.70 10.98
CA ALA A 9 -3.78 18.51 11.07
C ALA A 9 -4.53 18.22 9.76
N ARG A 10 -4.99 19.27 9.06
CA ARG A 10 -5.67 19.13 7.76
C ARG A 10 -4.71 18.61 6.69
N SER A 11 -3.49 19.14 6.61
CA SER A 11 -2.49 18.69 5.63
C SER A 11 -2.06 17.24 5.87
N ALA A 12 -1.89 16.84 7.14
CA ALA A 12 -1.58 15.46 7.51
C ALA A 12 -2.72 14.50 7.09
N ARG A 13 -3.99 14.89 7.33
CA ARG A 13 -5.16 14.08 6.95
C ARG A 13 -5.26 13.89 5.43
N THR A 14 -5.03 14.95 4.65
CA THR A 14 -5.04 14.88 3.18
C THR A 14 -3.93 13.96 2.65
N ARG A 15 -2.71 14.03 3.21
CA ARG A 15 -1.60 13.16 2.83
C ARG A 15 -1.85 11.69 3.16
N ILE A 16 -2.44 11.41 4.32
CA ILE A 16 -2.83 10.05 4.72
C ILE A 16 -3.89 9.50 3.74
N LEU A 17 -4.89 10.30 3.38
CA LEU A 17 -5.92 9.86 2.44
C LEU A 17 -5.34 9.63 1.04
N GLY A 18 -4.47 10.53 0.56
CA GLY A 18 -3.83 10.39 -0.74
C GLY A 18 -2.92 9.16 -0.84
N SER A 19 -2.09 8.92 0.17
CA SER A 19 -1.24 7.71 0.21
C SER A 19 -2.05 6.41 0.31
N MET A 20 -3.19 6.44 1.01
CA MET A 20 -4.10 5.30 1.08
C MET A 20 -4.81 5.02 -0.24
N LEU A 21 -5.22 6.06 -0.97
CA LEU A 21 -5.78 5.93 -2.33
C LEU A 21 -4.75 5.39 -3.32
N LEU A 22 -3.49 5.83 -3.22
CA LEU A 22 -2.39 5.30 -4.03
C LEU A 22 -2.16 3.81 -3.75
N ALA A 23 -2.10 3.42 -2.47
CA ALA A 23 -1.96 2.02 -2.07
C ALA A 23 -3.11 1.15 -2.59
N ALA A 24 -4.35 1.66 -2.54
CA ALA A 24 -5.52 0.97 -3.11
C ALA A 24 -5.46 0.83 -4.63
N ALA A 25 -4.98 1.87 -5.34
CA ALA A 25 -4.81 1.83 -6.79
C ALA A 25 -3.76 0.78 -7.21
N ILE A 26 -2.63 0.71 -6.49
CA ILE A 26 -1.60 -0.31 -6.72
C ILE A 26 -2.18 -1.71 -6.51
N ALA A 27 -2.88 -1.94 -5.39
CA ALA A 27 -3.53 -3.23 -5.16
C ALA A 27 -4.50 -3.61 -6.30
N ALA A 28 -5.36 -2.68 -6.72
CA ALA A 28 -6.32 -2.93 -7.79
C ALA A 28 -5.66 -3.22 -9.15
N ALA A 29 -4.52 -2.59 -9.44
CA ALA A 29 -3.76 -2.83 -10.68
C ALA A 29 -3.12 -4.22 -10.75
N HIS A 30 -2.94 -4.88 -9.60
CA HIS A 30 -2.28 -6.18 -9.48
C HIS A 30 -3.24 -7.28 -8.97
N ASP A 31 -4.56 -7.16 -9.17
CA ASP A 31 -5.57 -8.10 -8.64
C ASP A 31 -5.47 -8.36 -7.13
N GLY A 32 -4.90 -7.40 -6.40
CA GLY A 32 -4.70 -7.42 -4.97
C GLY A 32 -5.81 -6.73 -4.20
N ARG A 33 -5.61 -6.61 -2.88
CA ARG A 33 -6.50 -5.91 -1.95
C ARG A 33 -5.72 -5.00 -1.02
N ALA A 34 -6.28 -3.84 -0.72
CA ALA A 34 -5.74 -2.91 0.27
C ALA A 34 -6.66 -2.81 1.49
N TYR A 35 -6.06 -2.77 2.68
CA TYR A 35 -6.74 -2.61 3.95
C TYR A 35 -6.12 -1.43 4.69
N ALA A 36 -6.95 -0.62 5.33
CA ALA A 36 -6.46 0.43 6.20
C ALA A 36 -7.21 0.46 7.52
N ARG A 37 -6.47 0.74 8.57
CA ARG A 37 -7.00 0.91 9.92
C ARG A 37 -6.36 2.14 10.54
N ASN A 38 -7.17 3.00 11.14
CA ASN A 38 -6.68 4.16 11.89
C ASN A 38 -7.07 4.04 13.36
N PRO A 39 -6.34 3.24 14.17
CA PRO A 39 -6.54 3.21 15.61
C PRO A 39 -6.26 4.59 16.21
N SER A 40 -7.20 5.10 17.00
CA SER A 40 -7.11 6.42 17.64
C SER A 40 -5.80 6.54 18.44
N GLY A 41 -5.01 7.57 18.14
CA GLY A 41 -3.79 7.90 18.88
C GLY A 41 -2.53 7.14 18.45
N GLN A 42 -2.59 6.22 17.48
CA GLN A 42 -1.44 5.40 17.06
C GLN A 42 -1.04 5.58 15.59
N GLY A 43 -1.71 6.48 14.86
CA GLY A 43 -1.49 6.70 13.43
C GLY A 43 -2.18 5.67 12.54
N ALA A 44 -2.28 5.99 11.24
CA ALA A 44 -2.90 5.12 10.26
C ALA A 44 -1.95 3.96 9.89
N ARG A 45 -2.51 2.75 9.82
CA ARG A 45 -1.83 1.54 9.34
C ARG A 45 -2.48 1.09 8.04
N VAL A 46 -1.67 0.74 7.05
CA VAL A 46 -2.12 0.27 5.74
C VAL A 46 -1.44 -1.07 5.45
N ALA A 47 -2.19 -2.03 4.93
CA ALA A 47 -1.72 -3.35 4.52
C ALA A 47 -2.17 -3.65 3.09
N LEU A 48 -1.32 -4.36 2.34
CA LEU A 48 -1.56 -4.78 0.96
C LEU A 48 -1.47 -6.30 0.88
N SER A 49 -2.40 -6.90 0.16
CA SER A 49 -2.38 -8.31 -0.23
C SER A 49 -2.28 -8.34 -1.74
N LEU A 50 -1.16 -8.83 -2.27
CA LEU A 50 -0.95 -9.01 -3.70
C LEU A 50 -0.90 -10.50 -4.01
N PRO A 51 -1.44 -10.96 -5.15
CA PRO A 51 -1.22 -12.32 -5.62
C PRO A 51 0.28 -12.54 -5.85
N VAL A 52 0.76 -13.70 -5.44
CA VAL A 52 2.12 -14.15 -5.76
C VAL A 52 2.00 -14.95 -7.05
N GLU A 53 2.65 -14.47 -8.11
CA GLU A 53 2.82 -15.28 -9.31
C GLU A 53 3.64 -16.53 -8.93
N PRO A 54 3.23 -17.74 -9.35
CA PRO A 54 4.06 -18.91 -9.15
C PRO A 54 5.40 -18.70 -9.85
N ASP A 55 6.51 -19.08 -9.20
CA ASP A 55 7.80 -19.16 -9.87
C ASP A 55 7.60 -19.98 -11.14
N GLU A 56 7.80 -19.38 -12.30
CA GLU A 56 7.85 -20.12 -13.55
C GLU A 56 8.95 -21.19 -13.42
N GLU A 57 8.64 -22.45 -13.76
CA GLU A 57 9.67 -23.47 -13.90
C GLU A 57 10.67 -22.99 -14.96
N VAL A 58 11.82 -22.49 -14.51
CA VAL A 58 12.92 -22.15 -15.38
C VAL A 58 13.29 -23.42 -16.16
N PRO A 59 13.16 -23.44 -17.50
CA PRO A 59 13.43 -24.64 -18.28
C PRO A 59 14.83 -25.16 -18.00
N GLU A 60 15.02 -26.49 -17.91
CA GLU A 60 16.31 -27.14 -17.65
C GLU A 60 17.41 -26.68 -18.63
N ALA A 61 17.03 -26.24 -19.83
CA ALA A 61 17.92 -25.62 -20.81
C ALA A 61 18.64 -24.34 -20.30
N ALA A 62 18.08 -23.62 -19.33
CA ALA A 62 18.70 -22.46 -18.70
C ALA A 62 19.63 -22.84 -17.52
N HIS A 63 19.55 -24.08 -17.03
CA HIS A 63 20.39 -24.62 -15.97
C HIS A 63 20.85 -26.06 -16.28
N PRO A 64 21.71 -26.27 -17.29
CA PRO A 64 22.20 -27.60 -17.61
C PRO A 64 22.97 -28.19 -16.42
N GLY A 65 22.47 -29.29 -15.84
CA GLY A 65 23.13 -30.05 -14.77
C GLY A 65 22.64 -29.79 -13.34
N ARG A 66 21.42 -29.26 -13.15
CA ARG A 66 20.65 -29.47 -11.91
C ARG A 66 19.78 -30.70 -12.02
#